data_AF-A0A3L7NLB0-F1
#
_entry.id   AF-A0A3L7NLB0-F1
#
_cell.length_a   1.000
_cell.length_b   1.000
_cell.length_c   1.000
_cell.angle_alpha   90.00
_cell.angle_beta   90.00
_cell.angle_gamma   90.00
#
_symmetry.space_group_name_H-M   'P 1'
#
loop_
_entity.id
_entity.type
_entity.pdbx_description
1 polymer ?
#
loop_
_entity_poly.entity_id
_entity_poly.type
_entity_poly.pdbx_seq_one_letter_code
_entity_poly.pdbx_strand_id
1 'polypeptide(L)' 'MIPMIPKLLAWISFAMVIVAAGLALTAVFGGSAVGALAPSLVLYGSIPVLALAILLAVAILLLGAFQS' A
#
# COMPACT_ATOMS: atom_id res chain seq x y z
N MET A 1 0.56 -21.78 -16.28
CA MET A 1 0.24 -20.54 -15.53
C MET A 1 1.54 -19.80 -15.30
N ILE A 2 1.65 -18.52 -15.67
CA ILE A 2 2.92 -17.78 -15.59
C ILE A 2 3.31 -17.65 -14.09
N PRO A 3 4.38 -18.31 -13.62
CA PRO A 3 4.77 -18.32 -12.20
C PRO A 3 5.16 -16.93 -11.67
N MET A 4 5.25 -15.93 -12.54
CA MET A 4 5.63 -14.55 -12.20
C MET A 4 4.47 -13.68 -11.69
N ILE A 5 3.20 -14.03 -11.93
CA ILE A 5 2.06 -13.16 -11.57
C ILE A 5 1.93 -13.00 -10.04
N PRO A 6 1.88 -14.07 -9.22
CA PRO A 6 1.78 -13.91 -7.76
C PRO A 6 2.97 -13.17 -7.18
N LYS A 7 4.18 -13.43 -7.69
CA LYS A 7 5.41 -12.74 -7.30
C LYS A 7 5.35 -11.24 -7.62
N LEU A 8 4.89 -10.87 -8.81
CA LEU A 8 4.76 -9.47 -9.21
C LEU A 8 3.74 -8.73 -8.33
N LEU A 9 2.58 -9.34 -8.09
CA LEU A 9 1.55 -8.77 -7.21
C LEU A 9 2.09 -8.56 -5.78
N ALA A 10 2.88 -9.51 -5.26
CA ALA A 10 3.51 -9.39 -3.94
C ALA A 10 4.46 -8.19 -3.88
N TRP A 11 5.29 -8.00 -4.90
CA TRP A 11 6.20 -6.85 -4.96
C TRP A 11 5.47 -5.52 -5.09
N ILE A 12 4.40 -5.46 -5.90
CA ILE A 12 3.58 -4.24 -6.02
C ILE A 12 2.88 -3.93 -4.70
N SER A 13 2.28 -4.93 -4.06
CA SER A 13 1.66 -4.78 -2.74
C SER A 13 2.66 -4.25 -1.72
N PHE A 14 3.86 -4.81 -1.68
CA PHE A 14 4.91 -4.37 -0.77
C PHE A 14 5.35 -2.93 -1.04
N ALA A 15 5.57 -2.56 -2.31
CA ALA A 15 5.90 -1.19 -2.69
C ALA A 15 4.80 -0.19 -2.26
N MET A 16 3.52 -0.56 -2.42
CA MET A 16 2.40 0.28 -1.97
C MET A 16 2.41 0.48 -0.45
N VAL A 17 2.71 -0.55 0.34
CA VAL A 17 2.86 -0.40 1.80
C VAL A 17 3.98 0.58 2.15
N ILE A 18 5.12 0.51 1.46
CA ILE A 18 6.23 1.46 1.66
C ILE A 18 5.78 2.89 1.35
N VAL A 19 5.06 3.10 0.25
CA VAL A 19 4.54 4.42 -0.13
C VAL A 19 3.54 4.92 0.92
N ALA A 20 2.59 4.08 1.36
CA ALA A 20 1.63 4.44 2.40
C ALA A 20 2.31 4.82 3.71
N ALA A 21 3.34 4.06 4.11
CA ALA A 21 4.15 4.36 5.29
C ALA A 21 4.93 5.68 5.13
N GLY A 22 5.55 5.92 3.98
CA GLY A 22 6.25 7.18 3.71
C GLY A 22 5.33 8.39 3.79
N LEU A 23 4.10 8.28 3.24
CA LEU A 23 3.09 9.33 3.32
C LEU A 23 2.62 9.57 4.76
N ALA A 24 2.37 8.50 5.53
CA ALA A 24 1.99 8.61 6.94
C ALA A 24 3.10 9.24 7.79
N LEU A 25 4.35 8.81 7.60
CA LEU A 25 5.51 9.37 8.28
C LEU A 25 5.71 10.85 7.92
N THR A 26 5.51 11.21 6.65
CA THR A 26 5.55 12.61 6.20
C THR A 26 4.46 13.45 6.88
N ALA A 27 3.25 12.92 7.01
CA ALA A 27 2.16 13.62 7.69
C ALA A 27 2.42 13.79 9.19
N VAL A 28 2.98 12.77 9.86
CA VAL A 28 3.24 12.77 11.31
C VAL A 28 4.45 13.62 11.68
N PHE A 29 5.59 13.38 11.01
CA PHE A 29 6.87 14.00 11.36
C PHE A 29 7.22 15.22 10.52
N GLY A 30 6.65 15.34 9.32
CA GLY A 30 6.81 16.49 8.44
C GLY A 30 5.77 17.59 8.66
N GLY A 31 4.94 17.50 9.70
CA GLY A 31 3.81 18.42 9.94
C GLY A 31 4.17 19.91 9.92
N SER A 32 5.40 20.29 10.29
CA SER A 32 5.89 21.67 10.19
C SER A 32 6.15 22.14 8.74
N ALA A 33 6.47 21.22 7.83
CA ALA A 33 6.72 21.49 6.41
C ALA A 33 5.46 21.37 5.55
N VAL A 34 4.55 20.44 5.87
CA VAL A 34 3.29 20.24 5.13
C VAL A 34 2.08 20.95 5.76
N GLY A 35 2.18 21.42 7.00
CA GLY A 35 1.17 22.24 7.66
C GLY A 35 -0.23 21.62 7.60
N ALA A 36 -1.20 22.41 7.12
CA ALA A 36 -2.60 21.98 6.99
C ALA A 36 -2.84 20.85 5.97
N LEU A 37 -1.83 20.46 5.17
CA LEU A 37 -1.94 19.32 4.25
C LEU A 37 -1.72 17.97 4.92
N ALA A 38 -1.17 17.92 6.15
CA ALA A 38 -0.89 16.67 6.84
C ALA A 38 -2.13 15.74 6.99
N PRO A 39 -3.32 16.23 7.41
CA PRO A 39 -4.53 15.40 7.45
C PRO A 39 -4.93 14.87 6.07
N SER A 40 -4.80 15.69 5.02
CA SER A 40 -5.12 15.30 3.64
C SER A 40 -4.18 14.23 3.09
N LEU A 41 -2.89 14.27 3.46
CA LEU A 41 -1.91 13.23 3.11
C LEU A 41 -2.27 11.87 3.70
N VAL A 42 -2.85 11.85 4.91
CA VAL A 42 -3.33 10.60 5.52
C VAL A 42 -4.61 10.14 4.85
N LEU A 43 -5.64 10.99 4.82
CA LEU A 43 -6.99 10.65 4.35
C LEU A 43 -7.05 10.28 2.87
N TYR A 44 -6.35 11.02 2.01
CA TYR A 44 -6.43 10.85 0.56
C TYR A 44 -5.16 10.23 -0.05
N GLY A 45 -4.05 10.17 0.71
CA GLY A 45 -2.82 9.54 0.28
C GLY A 45 -2.63 8.16 0.91
N SER A 46 -2.24 8.14 2.18
CA SER A 46 -1.84 6.91 2.88
C SER A 46 -2.96 5.87 2.96
N ILE A 47 -4.19 6.27 3.33
CA ILE A 47 -5.31 5.34 3.50
C ILE A 47 -5.70 4.64 2.19
N PRO A 48 -5.95 5.34 1.05
CA PRO A 48 -6.27 4.69 -0.21
C PRO A 48 -5.14 3.78 -0.72
N VAL A 49 -3.88 4.20 -0.58
CA VAL A 49 -2.72 3.39 -1.01
C VAL A 49 -2.62 2.11 -0.16
N LEU A 50 -2.84 2.21 1.16
CA LEU A 50 -2.87 1.05 2.05
C LEU A 50 -4.03 0.10 1.69
N ALA A 51 -5.22 0.64 1.40
CA ALA A 51 -6.37 -0.16 0.98
C ALA A 51 -6.07 -0.95 -0.31
N LEU A 52 -5.42 -0.31 -1.30
CA LEU A 52 -4.97 -0.99 -2.52
C LEU A 52 -3.94 -2.10 -2.23
N ALA A 53 -2.99 -1.85 -1.34
CA ALA A 53 -2.02 -2.86 -0.93
C ALA A 53 -2.71 -4.09 -0.31
N ILE A 54 -3.67 -3.86 0.58
CA ILE A 54 -4.44 -4.95 1.22
C ILE A 54 -5.22 -5.75 0.17
N LEU A 55 -5.87 -5.08 -0.79
CA LEU A 55 -6.60 -5.76 -1.87
C LEU A 55 -5.69 -6.66 -2.71
N LEU A 56 -4.48 -6.21 -3.04
CA LEU A 56 -3.50 -7.01 -3.76
C LEU A 56 -3.03 -8.21 -2.92
N ALA A 57 -2.78 -8.02 -1.62
CA ALA A 57 -2.43 -9.10 -0.72
C ALA A 57 -3.55 -10.16 -0.62
N VAL A 58 -4.81 -9.73 -0.51
CA VAL A 58 -5.98 -10.62 -0.52
C VAL A 58 -6.08 -11.39 -1.83
N ALA A 59 -5.87 -10.72 -2.98
CA ALA A 59 -5.86 -11.39 -4.27
C ALA A 59 -4.80 -12.50 -4.35
N ILE A 60 -3.61 -12.30 -3.78
CA ILE A 60 -2.56 -13.33 -3.71
C ILE A 60 -3.01 -14.50 -2.83
N LEU A 61 -3.60 -14.25 -1.67
CA LEU A 61 -4.11 -15.29 -0.77
C LEU A 61 -5.18 -16.15 -1.45
N LEU A 62 -6.11 -15.52 -2.18
CA LEU A 62 -7.14 -16.22 -2.94
C LEU A 62 -6.52 -17.07 -4.05
N LEU A 63 -5.58 -16.52 -4.82
CA LEU A 63 -4.87 -17.28 -5.86
C LEU A 63 -4.13 -18.49 -5.28
N GLY A 64 -3.47 -18.33 -4.13
CA GLY A 64 -2.79 -19.43 -3.44
C GLY A 64 -3.75 -20.53 -2.96
N ALA A 65 -4.93 -20.16 -2.47
CA ALA A 65 -5.95 -21.10 -2.00
C ALA A 65 -6.49 -22.01 -3.12
N PHE A 66 -6.57 -21.52 -4.36
CA PHE A 66 -7.01 -22.33 -5.52
C PHE A 66 -5.89 -23.12 -6.21
N GLN A 67 -4.63 -22.92 -5.80
CA GLN A 67 -3.46 -23.65 -6.30
C GLN A 67 -3.01 -24.78 -5.36
N SER A 68 -3.71 -24.97 -4.23
CA SER A 68 -3.43 -26.00 -3.22
C SER A 68 -4.19 -27.29 -3.51
#